data_AF-A0A0F7SFH2-F1
#
_entry.id   AF-A0A0F7SFH2-F1
#
_cell.length_a   1.000
_cell.length_b   1.000
_cell.length_c   1.000
_cell.angle_alpha   90.00
_cell.angle_beta   90.00
_cell.angle_gamma   90.00
#
_symmetry.space_group_name_H-M   'P 1'
#
loop_
_entity.id
_entity.type
_entity.pdbx_description
1 polymer ?
#
loop_
_entity_poly.entity_id
_entity_poly.type
_entity_poly.pdbx_seq_one_letter_code
_entity_poly.pdbx_strand_id
1 'polypeptide(L)'
;MAEACICHPLDTIKVRMQLTRSRKLAGLPPLSFYATGRQIVAKETPLGLYKGLGAVIGGIVPKMAIRFASFEMYKGFFADSQGKTGPGKVFISGLLAGATEAVAVVTPMEVVKIRLQAQLHSLSDPSEVPKYRNAAHAAYRIVGEEGLGTLYRGVGLTALRQATNQGVNFTAYQEFKKLALNLQPAFQEAGELPSYQTLVLGLVSGAMGPFSNAPIDTIKTRIQKASKAPGETAISRFMKVAGDMFREEGAKAFYKGITPRVLRVAPGQAIVFTVYEKVKGAIENLKASPVEDTSYDASFATLSTLERMKITPIKARSDNWMYIIQDTNSKKGAVVDPFNAEKISAEVAKQGVEVTHLITTHHHYDHAGGNKDFVKNFPNVVVTGGSNECEGVTQIVKDGETFKIGDDLEVTCIHTPCHTQDSICYYVVDKKSDEKVVFTGDTLFTAGCGRFFEGTPEEMHSSLQKLMKLPETTKVLNGHEYTAGSAKFGAHVEPKNESIQTLLKATEQGDCVLNGYTIGDEKRWNVFVRLGEKSVQEYTRTVDPVTAMGVLREKKNSF
;
A
#
# COMPACT_ATOMS: atom_id res chain seq x y z
N MET A 1 -1.50 4.28 12.97
CA MET A 1 -2.55 3.98 13.98
C MET A 1 -2.28 2.68 14.73
N ALA A 2 -1.94 1.58 14.04
CA ALA A 2 -1.61 0.30 14.67
C ALA A 2 -0.55 0.38 15.79
N GLU A 3 0.56 1.08 15.56
CA GLU A 3 1.59 1.32 16.58
C GLU A 3 1.03 1.98 17.84
N ALA A 4 0.15 2.98 17.68
CA ALA A 4 -0.51 3.63 18.82
C ALA A 4 -1.39 2.63 19.57
N CYS A 5 -2.23 1.84 18.88
CA CYS A 5 -3.08 0.85 19.55
C CYS A 5 -2.29 -0.21 20.34
N ILE A 6 -1.10 -0.58 19.91
CA ILE A 6 -0.31 -1.61 20.61
C ILE A 6 0.56 -0.99 21.71
N CYS A 7 1.18 0.16 21.46
CA CYS A 7 2.14 0.77 22.39
C CYS A 7 1.53 1.76 23.38
N HIS A 8 0.26 2.14 23.26
CA HIS A 8 -0.37 3.14 24.14
C HIS A 8 -0.36 2.78 25.64
N PRO A 9 -0.46 1.51 26.07
CA PRO A 9 -0.29 1.15 27.48
C PRO A 9 1.02 1.70 28.10
N LEU A 10 2.11 1.69 27.34
CA LEU A 10 3.41 2.22 27.77
C LEU A 10 3.36 3.73 28.01
N ASP A 11 2.61 4.47 27.19
CA ASP A 11 2.44 5.92 27.34
C ASP A 11 1.66 6.27 28.60
N THR A 12 0.59 5.51 28.89
CA THR A 12 -0.24 5.73 30.09
C THR A 12 0.57 5.44 31.36
N ILE A 13 1.32 4.34 31.39
CA ILE A 13 2.21 4.01 32.51
C ILE A 13 3.26 5.12 32.69
N LYS A 14 3.89 5.59 31.60
CA LYS A 14 4.86 6.68 31.64
C LYS A 14 4.28 7.95 32.29
N VAL A 15 3.11 8.41 31.81
CA VAL A 15 2.49 9.64 32.35
C VAL A 15 2.14 9.49 33.82
N ARG A 16 1.60 8.33 34.23
CA ARG A 16 1.33 8.03 35.66
C ARG A 16 2.60 8.08 36.50
N MET A 17 3.69 7.46 36.03
CA MET A 17 4.99 7.51 36.71
C MET A 17 5.49 8.95 36.86
N GLN A 18 5.44 9.76 35.79
CA GLN A 18 5.91 11.15 35.78
C GLN A 18 5.11 12.06 36.71
N LEU A 19 3.82 11.76 36.93
CA LEU A 19 2.91 12.57 37.73
C LEU A 19 2.77 12.11 39.19
N THR A 20 3.41 11.02 39.59
CA THR A 20 3.34 10.50 40.96
C THR A 20 4.15 11.38 41.93
N ARG A 21 3.50 12.39 42.53
CA ARG A 21 4.00 13.19 43.67
C ARG A 21 3.50 12.67 45.03
N SER A 22 2.30 12.11 45.06
CA SER A 22 1.56 11.77 46.29
C SER A 22 2.21 10.69 47.17
N ARG A 23 2.85 9.67 46.60
CA ARG A 23 3.54 8.62 47.40
C ARG A 23 4.76 9.12 48.15
N LYS A 24 5.46 10.14 47.61
CA LYS A 24 6.64 10.71 48.26
C LYS A 24 6.27 11.58 49.47
N LEU A 25 5.16 12.32 49.38
CA LEU A 25 4.56 13.00 50.54
C LEU A 25 4.15 12.03 51.65
N ALA A 26 3.80 10.80 51.29
CA ALA A 26 3.50 9.71 52.24
C ALA A 26 4.74 8.88 52.64
N GLY A 27 5.97 9.31 52.31
CA GLY A 27 7.21 8.59 52.64
C GLY A 27 7.45 7.28 51.89
N LEU A 28 6.61 6.94 50.90
CA LEU A 28 6.69 5.69 50.15
C LEU A 28 7.55 5.82 48.88
N PRO A 29 8.28 4.74 48.50
CA PRO A 29 9.08 4.77 47.29
C PRO A 29 8.21 4.96 46.02
N PRO A 30 8.77 5.58 44.96
CA PRO A 30 8.09 5.70 43.68
C PRO A 30 7.82 4.31 43.09
N LEU A 31 6.66 4.15 42.46
CA LEU A 31 6.28 2.87 41.85
C LEU A 31 7.18 2.57 40.64
N SER A 32 7.59 1.31 40.53
CA SER A 32 8.26 0.79 39.35
C SER A 32 7.31 0.75 38.14
N PHE A 33 7.85 0.52 36.95
CA PHE A 33 7.07 0.36 35.72
C PHE A 33 5.96 -0.71 35.88
N TYR A 34 6.33 -1.92 36.31
CA TYR A 34 5.39 -3.02 36.51
C TYR A 34 4.37 -2.72 37.61
N ALA A 35 4.82 -2.14 38.74
CA ALA A 35 3.93 -1.80 39.84
C ALA A 35 2.91 -0.72 39.45
N THR A 36 3.32 0.26 38.62
CA THR A 36 2.43 1.30 38.09
C THR A 36 1.39 0.69 37.14
N GLY A 37 1.80 -0.20 36.23
CA GLY A 37 0.88 -0.90 35.34
C GLY A 37 -0.15 -1.73 36.10
N ARG A 38 0.32 -2.55 37.07
CA ARG A 38 -0.56 -3.35 37.93
C ARG A 38 -1.52 -2.48 38.73
N GLN A 39 -1.07 -1.33 39.23
CA GLN A 39 -1.93 -0.41 39.98
C GLN A 39 -3.05 0.18 39.10
N ILE A 40 -2.76 0.54 37.85
CA ILE A 40 -3.79 1.05 36.92
C ILE A 40 -4.85 -0.02 36.68
N VAL A 41 -4.44 -1.26 36.41
CA VAL A 41 -5.36 -2.37 36.15
C VAL A 41 -6.20 -2.69 37.39
N ALA A 42 -5.59 -2.69 38.58
CA ALA A 42 -6.25 -3.04 39.83
C ALA A 42 -7.20 -1.95 40.36
N LYS A 43 -6.91 -0.66 40.13
CA LYS A 43 -7.74 0.45 40.62
C LYS A 43 -8.79 0.94 39.60
N GLU A 44 -8.48 0.80 38.32
CA GLU A 44 -9.33 1.24 37.23
C GLU A 44 -9.87 0.01 36.50
N THR A 45 -9.23 -0.42 35.42
CA THR A 45 -9.50 -1.65 34.63
C THR A 45 -8.32 -1.86 33.68
N PRO A 46 -8.24 -3.00 32.95
CA PRO A 46 -7.34 -3.14 31.80
C PRO A 46 -7.49 -2.01 30.76
N LEU A 47 -8.71 -1.52 30.52
CA LEU A 47 -8.97 -0.40 29.60
C LEU A 47 -8.42 0.95 30.11
N GLY A 48 -8.14 1.08 31.41
CA GLY A 48 -7.47 2.25 31.98
C GLY A 48 -6.10 2.53 31.35
N LEU A 49 -5.40 1.48 30.88
CA LEU A 49 -4.13 1.60 30.14
C LEU A 49 -4.29 2.33 28.79
N TYR A 50 -5.52 2.41 28.27
CA TYR A 50 -5.85 3.02 26.98
C TYR A 50 -6.39 4.44 27.08
N LYS A 51 -6.41 5.04 28.28
CA LYS A 51 -6.86 6.42 28.48
C LYS A 51 -6.10 7.41 27.60
N GLY A 52 -6.84 8.24 26.87
CA GLY A 52 -6.27 9.22 25.95
C GLY A 52 -5.91 8.68 24.55
N LEU A 53 -6.17 7.40 24.24
CA LEU A 53 -5.92 6.84 22.91
C LEU A 53 -6.70 7.57 21.82
N GLY A 54 -7.96 7.95 22.08
CA GLY A 54 -8.78 8.69 21.11
C GLY A 54 -8.17 10.03 20.70
N ALA A 55 -7.49 10.74 21.61
CA ALA A 55 -6.77 11.97 21.29
C ALA A 55 -5.59 11.69 20.36
N VAL A 56 -4.86 10.59 20.61
CA VAL A 56 -3.74 10.17 19.76
C VAL A 56 -4.22 9.78 18.36
N ILE A 57 -5.25 8.93 18.25
CA ILE A 57 -5.77 8.47 16.95
C ILE A 57 -6.27 9.66 16.12
N GLY A 58 -7.07 10.54 16.73
CA GLY A 58 -7.60 11.72 16.03
C GLY A 58 -6.52 12.71 15.57
N GLY A 59 -5.37 12.75 16.23
CA GLY A 59 -4.26 13.63 15.87
C GLY A 59 -3.22 13.04 14.92
N ILE A 60 -3.16 11.71 14.71
CA ILE A 60 -2.11 11.09 13.87
C ILE A 60 -2.18 11.58 12.42
N VAL A 61 -3.35 11.54 11.79
CA VAL A 61 -3.49 11.90 10.36
C VAL A 61 -3.21 13.40 10.16
N PRO A 62 -3.83 14.33 10.92
CA PRO A 62 -3.50 15.76 10.78
C PRO A 62 -2.03 16.08 11.06
N LYS A 63 -1.42 15.41 12.04
CA LYS A 63 0.00 15.58 12.36
C LYS A 63 0.87 15.26 11.13
N MET A 64 0.65 14.10 10.51
CA MET A 64 1.45 13.69 9.34
C MET A 64 1.18 14.56 8.12
N ALA A 65 -0.08 14.91 7.86
CA ALA A 65 -0.44 15.80 6.76
C ALA A 65 0.28 17.15 6.86
N ILE A 66 0.22 17.80 8.03
CA ILE A 66 0.90 19.09 8.26
C ILE A 66 2.41 18.93 8.18
N ARG A 67 2.97 17.85 8.72
CA ARG A 67 4.41 17.59 8.65
C ARG A 67 4.90 17.53 7.21
N PHE A 68 4.26 16.72 6.36
CA PHE A 68 4.67 16.56 4.97
C PHE A 68 4.42 17.83 4.14
N ALA A 69 3.25 18.46 4.29
CA ALA A 69 2.93 19.70 3.58
C ALA A 69 3.91 20.82 3.93
N SER A 70 4.19 21.03 5.23
CA SER A 70 5.15 22.05 5.66
C SER A 70 6.59 21.70 5.29
N PHE A 71 6.96 20.41 5.32
CA PHE A 71 8.29 19.97 4.88
C PHE A 71 8.53 20.28 3.41
N GLU A 72 7.60 19.92 2.51
CA GLU A 72 7.73 20.22 1.09
C GLU A 72 7.74 21.72 0.81
N MET A 73 6.90 22.49 1.53
CA MET A 73 6.90 23.95 1.44
C MET A 73 8.26 24.56 1.85
N TYR A 74 8.81 24.18 3.01
CA TYR A 74 10.11 24.70 3.47
C TYR A 74 11.26 24.24 2.57
N LYS A 75 11.23 22.99 2.09
CA LYS A 75 12.20 22.47 1.14
C LYS A 75 12.17 23.27 -0.16
N GLY A 76 10.97 23.56 -0.67
CA GLY A 76 10.77 24.41 -1.87
C GLY A 76 11.33 25.82 -1.70
N PHE A 77 11.17 26.45 -0.54
CA PHE A 77 11.77 27.77 -0.26
C PHE A 77 13.31 27.74 -0.21
N PHE A 78 13.88 26.60 0.10
CA PHE A 78 15.33 26.42 0.21
C PHE A 78 15.99 25.86 -1.06
N ALA A 79 15.18 25.48 -2.06
CA ALA A 79 15.62 24.94 -3.33
C ALA A 79 16.39 26.00 -4.14
N ASP A 80 17.42 25.56 -4.84
CA ASP A 80 18.15 26.39 -5.81
C ASP A 80 17.36 26.56 -7.12
N SER A 81 17.93 27.32 -8.07
CA SER A 81 17.33 27.55 -9.39
C SER A 81 17.15 26.28 -10.23
N GLN A 82 17.72 25.15 -9.81
CA GLN A 82 17.54 23.84 -10.44
C GLN A 82 16.59 22.93 -9.62
N GLY A 83 15.95 23.46 -8.57
CA GLY A 83 15.00 22.72 -7.73
C GLY A 83 15.66 21.78 -6.72
N LYS A 84 16.99 21.82 -6.54
CA LYS A 84 17.70 20.94 -5.59
C LYS A 84 17.94 21.64 -4.25
N THR A 85 17.86 20.86 -3.17
CA THR A 85 18.06 21.35 -1.80
C THR A 85 19.19 20.57 -1.15
N GLY A 86 20.24 21.25 -0.70
CA GLY A 86 21.39 20.61 -0.05
C GLY A 86 21.04 19.93 1.30
N PRO A 87 21.84 18.94 1.76
CA PRO A 87 21.53 18.14 2.95
C PRO A 87 21.25 18.94 4.23
N GLY A 88 22.02 20.03 4.46
CA GLY A 88 21.80 20.91 5.62
C GLY A 88 20.47 21.65 5.56
N LYS A 89 20.06 22.10 4.37
CA LYS A 89 18.77 22.78 4.17
C LYS A 89 17.59 21.81 4.24
N VAL A 90 17.76 20.56 3.81
CA VAL A 90 16.79 19.47 4.02
C VAL A 90 16.60 19.20 5.52
N PHE A 91 17.69 19.15 6.29
CA PHE A 91 17.63 18.99 7.74
C PHE A 91 16.88 20.16 8.41
N ILE A 92 17.18 21.41 8.04
CA ILE A 92 16.48 22.61 8.53
C ILE A 92 14.98 22.56 8.17
N SER A 93 14.64 22.15 6.95
CA SER A 93 13.24 21.97 6.52
C SER A 93 12.52 20.95 7.39
N GLY A 94 13.19 19.86 7.75
CA GLY A 94 12.67 18.86 8.69
C GLY A 94 12.44 19.41 10.10
N LEU A 95 13.34 20.27 10.60
CA LEU A 95 13.19 20.95 11.88
C LEU A 95 11.99 21.91 11.88
N LEU A 96 11.88 22.76 10.86
CA LEU A 96 10.77 23.71 10.72
C LEU A 96 9.43 23.00 10.57
N ALA A 97 9.36 21.94 9.76
CA ALA A 97 8.16 21.12 9.64
C ALA A 97 7.76 20.46 10.97
N GLY A 98 8.74 19.98 11.72
CA GLY A 98 8.54 19.44 13.07
C GLY A 98 8.06 20.49 14.08
N ALA A 99 8.47 21.74 13.95
CA ALA A 99 7.95 22.85 14.75
C ALA A 99 6.51 23.20 14.36
N THR A 100 6.21 23.24 13.07
CA THR A 100 4.86 23.54 12.54
C THR A 100 3.85 22.47 12.94
N GLU A 101 4.17 21.18 12.81
CA GLU A 101 3.30 20.10 13.33
C GLU A 101 3.13 20.22 14.86
N ALA A 102 4.18 20.65 15.57
CA ALA A 102 4.17 20.73 17.02
C ALA A 102 3.17 21.78 17.53
N VAL A 103 3.15 22.93 16.86
CA VAL A 103 2.22 24.02 17.15
C VAL A 103 0.81 23.63 16.73
N ALA A 104 0.63 23.19 15.48
CA ALA A 104 -0.69 23.02 14.90
C ALA A 104 -1.49 21.85 15.49
N VAL A 105 -0.83 20.72 15.80
CA VAL A 105 -1.53 19.47 16.15
C VAL A 105 -1.00 18.86 17.44
N VAL A 106 0.31 18.72 17.58
CA VAL A 106 0.87 17.89 18.67
C VAL A 106 0.60 18.52 20.03
N THR A 107 0.76 19.83 20.19
CA THR A 107 0.60 20.46 21.51
C THR A 107 -0.85 20.40 22.00
N PRO A 108 -1.88 20.81 21.22
CA PRO A 108 -3.28 20.65 21.62
C PRO A 108 -3.63 19.20 21.98
N MET A 109 -3.21 18.26 21.14
CA MET A 109 -3.44 16.82 21.34
C MET A 109 -2.77 16.31 22.62
N GLU A 110 -1.52 16.69 22.88
CA GLU A 110 -0.77 16.27 24.06
C GLU A 110 -1.39 16.80 25.35
N VAL A 111 -1.84 18.06 25.38
CA VAL A 111 -2.52 18.63 26.55
C VAL A 111 -3.77 17.84 26.89
N VAL A 112 -4.61 17.54 25.88
CA VAL A 112 -5.82 16.72 26.05
C VAL A 112 -5.47 15.30 26.54
N LYS A 113 -4.49 14.65 25.89
CA LYS A 113 -4.02 13.30 26.25
C LYS A 113 -3.50 13.24 27.68
N ILE A 114 -2.63 14.17 28.07
CA ILE A 114 -1.99 14.18 29.38
C ILE A 114 -3.03 14.39 30.47
N ARG A 115 -4.02 15.26 30.26
CA ARG A 115 -5.11 15.47 31.23
C ARG A 115 -5.98 14.23 31.41
N LEU A 116 -6.31 13.55 30.31
CA LEU A 116 -7.03 12.26 30.35
C LEU A 116 -6.23 11.17 31.06
N GLN A 117 -4.93 11.07 30.81
CA GLN A 117 -4.04 10.08 31.44
C GLN A 117 -3.71 10.43 32.91
N ALA A 118 -3.78 11.71 33.28
CA ALA A 118 -3.54 12.18 34.63
C ALA A 118 -4.74 11.96 35.57
N GLN A 119 -5.96 11.97 35.03
CA GLN A 119 -7.18 11.81 35.82
C GLN A 119 -7.23 10.41 36.46
N LEU A 120 -7.13 10.37 37.78
CA LEU A 120 -7.43 9.17 38.57
C LEU A 120 -8.96 9.07 38.67
N HIS A 121 -9.48 7.86 38.45
CA HIS A 121 -10.86 7.52 38.76
C HIS A 121 -10.82 6.08 39.23
N SER A 122 -11.17 5.86 40.49
CA SER A 122 -11.31 4.53 41.06
C SER A 122 -12.69 3.96 40.73
N LEU A 123 -12.78 2.77 40.15
CA LEU A 123 -14.07 2.09 39.98
C LEU A 123 -14.64 1.57 41.32
N SER A 124 -13.81 1.54 42.36
CA SER A 124 -14.19 1.13 43.72
C SER A 124 -14.85 2.23 44.55
N ASP A 125 -14.87 3.48 44.08
CA ASP A 125 -15.54 4.60 44.73
C ASP A 125 -16.56 5.25 43.77
N PRO A 126 -17.87 4.95 43.92
CA PRO A 126 -18.93 5.51 43.08
C PRO A 126 -19.05 7.04 43.14
N SER A 127 -18.42 7.70 44.11
CA SER A 127 -18.47 9.16 44.25
C SER A 127 -17.44 9.91 43.38
N GLU A 128 -16.42 9.23 42.85
CA GLU A 128 -15.40 9.83 41.99
C GLU A 128 -15.86 9.89 40.52
N VAL A 129 -16.68 10.90 40.19
CA VAL A 129 -17.13 11.12 38.79
C VAL A 129 -15.96 11.60 37.92
N PRO A 130 -15.65 10.92 36.79
CA PRO A 130 -14.57 11.33 35.91
C PRO A 130 -14.82 12.71 35.26
N LYS A 131 -13.94 13.69 35.54
CA LYS A 131 -14.00 15.04 34.94
C LYS A 131 -14.04 15.01 33.40
N TYR A 132 -13.28 14.11 32.78
CA TYR A 132 -13.21 13.95 31.34
C TYR A 132 -13.67 12.55 30.90
N ARG A 133 -14.65 12.51 30.00
CA ARG A 133 -15.23 11.26 29.45
C ARG A 133 -14.43 10.70 28.27
N ASN A 134 -14.02 11.57 27.35
CA ASN A 134 -13.27 11.23 26.15
C ASN A 134 -12.46 12.45 25.66
N ALA A 135 -11.73 12.30 24.55
CA ALA A 135 -10.88 13.34 23.97
C ALA A 135 -11.66 14.60 23.56
N ALA A 136 -12.81 14.45 22.91
CA ALA A 136 -13.64 15.58 22.47
C ALA A 136 -14.21 16.34 23.67
N HIS A 137 -14.75 15.63 24.66
CA HIS A 137 -15.26 16.22 25.89
C HIS A 137 -14.15 16.90 26.70
N ALA A 138 -12.95 16.31 26.74
CA ALA A 138 -11.79 16.93 27.37
C ALA A 138 -11.41 18.23 26.66
N ALA A 139 -11.29 18.24 25.33
CA ALA A 139 -11.00 19.45 24.57
C ALA A 139 -12.07 20.53 24.81
N TYR A 140 -13.36 20.17 24.73
CA TYR A 140 -14.47 21.08 24.99
C TYR A 140 -14.41 21.70 26.39
N ARG A 141 -14.23 20.88 27.44
CA ARG A 141 -14.13 21.37 28.83
C ARG A 141 -12.89 22.22 29.06
N ILE A 142 -11.74 21.86 28.47
CA ILE A 142 -10.50 22.65 28.59
C ILE A 142 -10.69 24.04 27.98
N VAL A 143 -11.25 24.12 26.78
CA VAL A 143 -11.46 25.40 26.09
C VAL A 143 -12.54 26.23 26.80
N GLY A 144 -13.64 25.60 27.23
CA GLY A 144 -14.73 26.28 27.93
C GLY A 144 -14.36 26.79 29.33
N GLU A 145 -13.55 26.04 30.09
CA GLU A 145 -13.17 26.41 31.47
C GLU A 145 -11.90 27.26 31.55
N GLU A 146 -10.91 27.01 30.69
CA GLU A 146 -9.57 27.60 30.80
C GLU A 146 -9.13 28.38 29.56
N GLY A 147 -9.98 28.47 28.54
CA GLY A 147 -9.72 29.21 27.30
C GLY A 147 -8.80 28.48 26.31
N LEU A 148 -8.85 28.93 25.05
CA LEU A 148 -8.14 28.31 23.92
C LEU A 148 -6.62 28.27 24.11
N GLY A 149 -6.03 29.30 24.73
CA GLY A 149 -4.58 29.36 25.00
C GLY A 149 -4.05 28.22 25.87
N THR A 150 -4.92 27.52 26.60
CA THR A 150 -4.55 26.36 27.41
C THR A 150 -4.08 25.17 26.58
N LEU A 151 -4.61 25.01 25.36
CA LEU A 151 -4.20 23.94 24.43
C LEU A 151 -2.76 24.10 23.94
N TYR A 152 -2.20 25.31 24.01
CA TYR A 152 -0.85 25.62 23.56
C TYR A 152 0.16 25.72 24.72
N ARG A 153 -0.24 25.32 25.94
CA ARG A 153 0.68 25.28 27.08
C ARG A 153 1.82 24.29 26.81
N GLY A 154 3.05 24.79 26.90
CA GLY A 154 4.25 24.01 26.66
C GLY A 154 4.63 23.85 25.19
N VAL A 155 4.02 24.60 24.26
CA VAL A 155 4.32 24.52 22.82
C VAL A 155 5.81 24.68 22.52
N GLY A 156 6.50 25.61 23.18
CA GLY A 156 7.94 25.79 23.02
C GLY A 156 8.76 24.57 23.44
N LEU A 157 8.34 23.87 24.50
CA LEU A 157 8.98 22.62 24.95
C LEU A 157 8.65 21.45 24.02
N THR A 158 7.46 21.44 23.42
CA THR A 158 7.11 20.47 22.38
C THR A 158 7.96 20.67 21.13
N ALA A 159 8.13 21.92 20.68
CA ALA A 159 8.98 22.25 19.54
C ALA A 159 10.45 21.91 19.81
N LEU A 160 10.96 22.30 20.99
CA LEU A 160 12.33 21.98 21.41
C LEU A 160 12.57 20.47 21.44
N ARG A 161 11.62 19.70 21.96
CA ARG A 161 11.68 18.22 21.94
C ARG A 161 11.77 17.68 20.51
N GLN A 162 10.95 18.19 19.59
CA GLN A 162 10.96 17.71 18.21
C GLN A 162 12.31 18.01 17.54
N ALA A 163 12.84 19.21 17.76
CA ALA A 163 14.12 19.63 17.21
C ALA A 163 15.29 18.77 17.74
N THR A 164 15.34 18.57 19.05
CA THR A 164 16.37 17.74 19.72
C THR A 164 16.26 16.26 19.32
N ASN A 165 15.03 15.72 19.19
CA ASN A 165 14.82 14.36 18.68
C ASN A 165 15.37 14.20 17.26
N GLN A 166 15.08 15.14 16.37
CA GLN A 166 15.50 15.10 14.98
C GLN A 166 17.03 15.24 14.87
N GLY A 167 17.62 16.16 15.63
CA GLY A 167 19.07 16.39 15.65
C GLY A 167 19.84 15.17 16.16
N VAL A 168 19.47 14.64 17.33
CA VAL A 168 20.19 13.51 17.93
C VAL A 168 20.07 12.25 17.11
N ASN A 169 18.88 11.92 16.60
CA ASN A 169 18.71 10.73 15.77
C ASN A 169 19.52 10.84 14.47
N PHE A 170 19.53 12.02 13.83
CA PHE A 170 20.31 12.26 12.61
C PHE A 170 21.81 12.13 12.88
N THR A 171 22.33 12.82 13.89
CA THR A 171 23.75 12.77 14.25
C THR A 171 24.18 11.37 14.68
N ALA A 172 23.40 10.70 15.53
CA ALA A 172 23.70 9.34 15.97
C ALA A 172 23.76 8.37 14.79
N TYR A 173 22.80 8.46 13.85
CA TYR A 173 22.82 7.62 12.65
C TYR A 173 24.06 7.88 11.79
N GLN A 174 24.43 9.14 11.55
CA GLN A 174 25.60 9.50 10.75
C GLN A 174 26.91 8.98 11.38
N GLU A 175 27.09 9.19 12.68
CA GLU A 175 28.29 8.73 13.39
C GLU A 175 28.37 7.20 13.45
N PHE A 176 27.25 6.51 13.70
CA PHE A 176 27.26 5.04 13.69
C PHE A 176 27.47 4.47 12.29
N LYS A 177 26.91 5.10 11.25
CA LYS A 177 27.16 4.70 9.84
C LYS A 177 28.63 4.89 9.50
N LYS A 178 29.23 6.03 9.86
CA LYS A 178 30.65 6.32 9.64
C LYS A 178 31.55 5.31 10.37
N LEU A 179 31.23 4.99 11.62
CA LEU A 179 31.95 3.99 12.39
C LEU A 179 31.86 2.60 11.74
N ALA A 180 30.66 2.18 11.32
CA ALA A 180 30.44 0.89 10.70
C ALA A 180 31.16 0.73 9.34
N LEU A 181 31.24 1.81 8.55
CA LEU A 181 32.01 1.84 7.29
C LEU A 181 33.52 1.80 7.54
N ASN A 182 34.01 2.54 8.54
CA ASN A 182 35.44 2.51 8.90
C ASN A 182 35.90 1.13 9.40
N LEU A 183 35.01 0.36 10.02
CA LEU A 183 35.28 -1.00 10.50
C LEU A 183 35.16 -2.05 9.39
N GLN A 184 34.60 -1.70 8.23
CA GLN A 184 34.37 -2.62 7.12
C GLN A 184 34.88 -2.02 5.80
N PRO A 185 36.19 -2.12 5.52
CA PRO A 185 36.80 -1.55 4.32
C PRO A 185 36.14 -2.00 3.01
N ALA A 186 35.61 -3.24 2.98
CA ALA A 186 34.89 -3.79 1.83
C ALA A 186 33.61 -3.02 1.44
N PHE A 187 32.99 -2.28 2.36
CA PHE A 187 31.81 -1.46 2.09
C PHE A 187 32.13 0.03 2.00
N GLN A 188 33.39 0.41 2.22
CA GLN A 188 33.83 1.79 2.25
C GLN A 188 33.90 2.41 0.85
N GLU A 189 34.28 1.62 -0.17
CA GLU A 189 34.25 2.04 -1.58
C GLU A 189 32.81 2.27 -2.09
N ALA A 190 31.85 1.48 -1.62
CA ALA A 190 30.44 1.61 -1.99
C ALA A 190 29.69 2.70 -1.20
N GLY A 191 30.19 3.10 -0.01
CA GLY A 191 29.54 4.11 0.85
C GLY A 191 28.20 3.68 1.45
N GLU A 192 27.83 2.40 1.30
CA GLU A 192 26.55 1.83 1.68
C GLU A 192 26.72 0.57 2.52
N LEU A 193 25.90 0.45 3.56
CA LEU A 193 25.91 -0.71 4.47
C LEU A 193 24.81 -1.68 4.06
N PRO A 194 24.99 -3.00 4.26
CA PRO A 194 23.94 -3.99 4.06
C PRO A 194 22.64 -3.61 4.78
N SER A 195 21.49 -3.92 4.19
CA SER A 195 20.17 -3.48 4.67
C SER A 195 19.89 -3.86 6.13
N TYR A 196 20.38 -5.02 6.58
CA TYR A 196 20.23 -5.44 7.99
C TYR A 196 21.06 -4.57 8.95
N GLN A 197 22.26 -4.12 8.56
CA GLN A 197 23.07 -3.21 9.38
C GLN A 197 22.44 -1.82 9.41
N THR A 198 21.95 -1.33 8.27
CA THR A 198 21.20 -0.08 8.18
C THR A 198 19.97 -0.08 9.09
N LEU A 199 19.23 -1.20 9.14
CA LEU A 199 18.11 -1.39 10.06
C LEU A 199 18.54 -1.33 11.53
N VAL A 200 19.59 -2.06 11.91
CA VAL A 200 20.12 -2.07 13.28
C VAL A 200 20.60 -0.68 13.71
N LEU A 201 21.34 0.03 12.85
CA LEU A 201 21.79 1.39 13.11
C LEU A 201 20.63 2.38 13.20
N GLY A 202 19.58 2.19 12.41
CA GLY A 202 18.32 2.95 12.53
C GLY A 202 17.64 2.72 13.89
N LEU A 203 17.58 1.48 14.37
CA LEU A 203 17.01 1.16 15.68
C LEU A 203 17.83 1.73 16.85
N VAL A 204 19.15 1.59 16.80
CA VAL A 204 20.05 2.11 17.84
C VAL A 204 20.05 3.64 17.87
N SER A 205 20.14 4.29 16.70
CA SER A 205 20.06 5.76 16.62
C SER A 205 18.68 6.29 17.04
N GLY A 206 17.60 5.60 16.69
CA GLY A 206 16.24 5.92 17.14
C GLY A 206 16.04 5.80 18.65
N ALA A 207 16.80 4.95 19.33
CA ALA A 207 16.78 4.83 20.79
C ALA A 207 17.49 5.99 21.51
N MET A 208 18.38 6.73 20.84
CA MET A 208 19.11 7.86 21.43
C MET A 208 18.21 9.08 21.69
N GLY A 209 17.20 9.31 20.85
CA GLY A 209 16.23 10.40 21.01
C GLY A 209 15.55 10.44 22.39
N PRO A 210 14.95 9.33 22.87
CA PRO A 210 14.39 9.25 24.22
C PRO A 210 15.34 9.63 25.35
N PHE A 211 16.64 9.28 25.27
CA PHE A 211 17.62 9.61 26.30
C PHE A 211 17.97 11.10 26.31
N SER A 212 18.11 11.71 25.13
CA SER A 212 18.34 13.16 25.03
C SER A 212 17.14 13.97 25.52
N ASN A 213 15.93 13.52 25.18
CA ASN A 213 14.71 14.30 25.37
C ASN A 213 14.01 14.08 26.71
N ALA A 214 14.45 13.10 27.50
CA ALA A 214 13.81 12.74 28.76
C ALA A 214 13.68 13.93 29.74
N PRO A 215 14.72 14.78 29.95
CA PRO A 215 14.59 15.93 30.84
C PRO A 215 13.52 16.93 30.38
N ILE A 216 13.51 17.27 29.09
CA ILE A 216 12.56 18.22 28.49
C ILE A 216 11.13 17.69 28.62
N ASP A 217 10.91 16.42 28.29
CA ASP A 217 9.59 15.79 28.37
C ASP A 217 9.06 15.73 29.81
N THR A 218 9.92 15.38 30.77
CA THR A 218 9.50 15.30 32.18
C THR A 218 9.11 16.67 32.72
N ILE A 219 9.89 17.72 32.43
CA ILE A 219 9.54 19.11 32.81
C ILE A 219 8.23 19.54 32.13
N LYS A 220 8.11 19.27 30.82
CA LYS A 220 6.91 19.63 30.05
C LYS A 220 5.64 18.98 30.61
N THR A 221 5.68 17.70 30.95
CA THR A 221 4.51 16.98 31.49
C THR A 221 3.99 17.61 32.78
N ARG A 222 4.87 18.14 33.63
CA ARG A 222 4.50 18.87 34.85
C ARG A 222 3.90 20.23 34.53
N ILE A 223 4.49 20.97 33.60
CA ILE A 223 4.00 22.28 33.14
C ILE A 223 2.60 22.16 32.50
N GLN A 224 2.37 21.12 31.70
CA GLN A 224 1.08 20.90 31.04
C GLN A 224 -0.04 20.46 32.00
N LYS A 225 0.31 19.92 33.17
CA LYS A 225 -0.63 19.61 34.24
C LYS A 225 -0.95 20.81 35.13
N ALA A 226 0.02 21.67 35.44
CA ALA A 226 -0.15 22.77 36.38
C ALA A 226 -0.96 23.94 35.80
N SER A 227 -1.72 24.62 36.65
CA SER A 227 -2.37 25.91 36.35
C SER A 227 -1.32 27.02 36.24
N LYS A 228 -1.55 28.00 35.36
CA LYS A 228 -0.66 29.16 35.20
C LYS A 228 -0.96 30.18 36.30
N ALA A 229 0.06 30.61 37.05
CA ALA A 229 -0.11 31.73 37.98
C ALA A 229 -0.15 33.07 37.20
N PRO A 230 -0.91 34.08 37.68
CA PRO A 230 -0.93 35.41 37.05
C PRO A 230 0.48 36.02 36.98
N GLY A 231 0.87 36.58 35.83
CA GLY A 231 2.18 37.22 35.63
C GLY A 231 3.37 36.29 35.35
N GLU A 232 3.20 34.97 35.36
CA GLU A 232 4.30 34.02 35.15
C GLU A 232 4.70 33.91 33.65
N THR A 233 5.99 34.08 33.34
CA THR A 233 6.53 33.89 31.98
C THR A 233 6.84 32.41 31.71
N ALA A 234 6.97 32.03 30.43
CA ALA A 234 7.29 30.65 30.07
C ALA A 234 8.67 30.21 30.62
N ILE A 235 9.64 31.13 30.62
CA ILE A 235 11.01 30.87 31.10
C ILE A 235 11.05 30.78 32.62
N SER A 236 10.40 31.70 33.34
CA SER A 236 10.37 31.66 34.80
C SER A 236 9.70 30.37 35.30
N ARG A 237 8.63 29.95 34.63
CA ARG A 237 7.93 28.70 34.92
C ARG A 237 8.79 27.46 34.68
N PHE A 238 9.54 27.45 33.57
CA PHE A 238 10.47 26.37 33.26
C PHE A 238 11.56 26.25 34.34
N MET A 239 12.21 27.36 34.67
CA MET A 239 13.27 27.40 35.67
C MET A 239 12.76 27.00 37.06
N LYS A 240 11.56 27.44 37.42
CA LYS A 240 10.90 27.04 38.67
C LYS A 240 10.65 25.54 38.73
N VAL A 241 9.97 24.97 37.73
CA VAL A 241 9.66 23.52 37.71
C VAL A 241 10.93 22.67 37.69
N ALA A 242 11.95 23.07 36.92
CA ALA A 242 13.23 22.37 36.88
C ALA A 242 13.98 22.46 38.21
N GLY A 243 13.99 23.64 38.84
CA GLY A 243 14.58 23.86 40.16
C GLY A 243 13.89 23.04 41.26
N ASP A 244 12.55 23.06 41.28
CA ASP A 244 11.75 22.26 42.22
C ASP A 244 12.01 20.77 42.01
N MET A 245 12.07 20.29 40.76
CA MET A 245 12.41 18.90 40.44
C MET A 245 13.78 18.51 41.00
N PHE A 246 14.79 19.36 40.80
CA PHE A 246 16.15 19.06 41.25
C PHE A 246 16.25 19.06 42.77
N ARG A 247 15.69 20.07 43.45
CA ARG A 247 15.73 20.21 44.91
C ARG A 247 14.90 19.14 45.62
N GLU A 248 13.69 18.88 45.14
CA GLU A 248 12.76 17.95 45.80
C GLU A 248 13.04 16.50 45.43
N GLU A 249 13.48 16.19 44.20
CA GLU A 249 13.53 14.82 43.66
C GLU A 249 14.90 14.38 43.13
N GLY A 250 15.86 15.29 42.97
CA GLY A 250 17.21 15.00 42.50
C GLY A 250 17.30 14.76 40.98
N ALA A 251 18.53 14.59 40.49
CA ALA A 251 18.83 14.48 39.06
C ALA A 251 18.15 13.29 38.34
N LYS A 252 17.90 12.18 39.05
CA LYS A 252 17.23 11.00 38.48
C LYS A 252 15.76 11.27 38.11
N ALA A 253 15.14 12.31 38.68
CA ALA A 253 13.75 12.66 38.40
C ALA A 253 13.51 13.07 36.94
N PHE A 254 14.52 13.68 36.30
CA PHE A 254 14.45 14.13 34.90
C PHE A 254 14.33 12.97 33.91
N TYR A 255 14.76 11.77 34.30
CA TYR A 255 14.70 10.55 33.49
C TYR A 255 13.55 9.62 33.87
N LYS A 256 12.66 10.07 34.77
CA LYS A 256 11.52 9.27 35.20
C LYS A 256 10.59 8.97 34.02
N GLY A 257 10.39 7.69 33.75
CA GLY A 257 9.62 7.22 32.59
C GLY A 257 10.46 6.92 31.35
N ILE A 258 11.79 6.90 31.43
CA ILE A 258 12.65 6.47 30.31
C ILE A 258 12.43 5.01 29.91
N THR A 259 12.24 4.11 30.87
CA THR A 259 12.02 2.67 30.63
C THR A 259 10.84 2.40 29.67
N PRO A 260 9.60 2.88 29.92
CA PRO A 260 8.51 2.68 28.97
C PRO A 260 8.75 3.35 27.62
N ARG A 261 9.59 4.40 27.52
CA ARG A 261 9.93 5.01 26.23
C ARG A 261 10.87 4.14 25.41
N VAL A 262 11.93 3.61 26.03
CA VAL A 262 12.89 2.74 25.35
C VAL A 262 12.22 1.43 24.94
N LEU A 263 11.41 0.84 25.83
CA LEU A 263 10.63 -0.37 25.53
C LEU A 263 9.63 -0.17 24.38
N ARG A 264 9.23 1.07 24.09
CA ARG A 264 8.36 1.37 22.96
C ARG A 264 9.11 1.39 21.62
N VAL A 265 10.40 1.72 21.60
CA VAL A 265 11.15 1.99 20.35
C VAL A 265 11.15 0.76 19.44
N ALA A 266 11.64 -0.39 19.92
CA ALA A 266 11.77 -1.58 19.08
C ALA A 266 10.42 -2.16 18.61
N PRO A 267 9.44 -2.42 19.51
CA PRO A 267 8.12 -2.90 19.09
C PRO A 267 7.39 -1.91 18.18
N GLY A 268 7.50 -0.61 18.47
CA GLY A 268 6.89 0.43 17.66
C GLY A 268 7.43 0.44 16.23
N GLN A 269 8.76 0.37 16.08
CA GLN A 269 9.40 0.30 14.76
C GLN A 269 9.04 -0.98 14.01
N ALA A 270 9.01 -2.13 14.70
CA ALA A 270 8.60 -3.41 14.08
C ALA A 270 7.16 -3.34 13.53
N ILE A 271 6.22 -2.74 14.28
CA ILE A 271 4.83 -2.57 13.85
C ILE A 271 4.75 -1.59 12.67
N VAL A 272 5.44 -0.45 12.76
CA VAL A 272 5.45 0.55 11.68
C VAL A 272 6.00 -0.06 10.40
N PHE A 273 7.10 -0.81 10.47
CA PHE A 273 7.69 -1.48 9.31
C PHE A 273 6.76 -2.54 8.76
N THR A 274 6.20 -3.42 9.60
CA THR A 274 5.26 -4.46 9.14
C THR A 274 4.02 -3.88 8.47
N VAL A 275 3.45 -2.81 9.05
CA VAL A 275 2.28 -2.13 8.47
C VAL A 275 2.69 -1.36 7.23
N TYR A 276 3.86 -0.73 7.21
CA TYR A 276 4.39 -0.06 6.03
C TYR A 276 4.59 -1.06 4.90
N GLU A 277 5.23 -2.21 5.09
CA GLU A 277 5.41 -3.22 4.06
C GLU A 277 4.06 -3.75 3.54
N LYS A 278 3.08 -3.98 4.41
CA LYS A 278 1.73 -4.38 3.98
C LYS A 278 0.99 -3.29 3.22
N VAL A 279 1.08 -2.05 3.68
CA VAL A 279 0.40 -0.90 3.06
C VAL A 279 1.11 -0.47 1.79
N LYS A 280 2.44 -0.51 1.77
CA LYS A 280 3.30 -0.29 0.60
C LYS A 280 3.02 -1.38 -0.42
N GLY A 281 3.03 -2.66 -0.04
CA GLY A 281 2.62 -3.75 -0.91
C GLY A 281 1.20 -3.55 -1.45
N ALA A 282 0.25 -3.15 -0.60
CA ALA A 282 -1.11 -2.82 -1.07
C ALA A 282 -1.14 -1.58 -1.99
N ILE A 283 -0.37 -0.53 -1.70
CA ILE A 283 -0.29 0.71 -2.50
C ILE A 283 0.47 0.46 -3.80
N GLU A 284 1.51 -0.36 -3.82
CA GLU A 284 2.24 -0.78 -5.01
C GLU A 284 1.34 -1.66 -5.86
N ASN A 285 0.57 -2.56 -5.26
CA ASN A 285 -0.49 -3.30 -5.96
C ASN A 285 -1.61 -2.37 -6.47
N LEU A 286 -1.86 -1.22 -5.83
CA LEU A 286 -2.81 -0.18 -6.28
C LEU A 286 -2.21 0.81 -7.30
N LYS A 287 -0.90 1.06 -7.25
CA LYS A 287 -0.13 1.95 -8.14
C LYS A 287 0.39 1.23 -9.37
N ALA A 288 0.42 -0.10 -9.37
CA ALA A 288 0.65 -0.96 -10.54
C ALA A 288 -0.54 -0.93 -11.52
N SER A 289 -1.19 0.22 -11.67
CA SER A 289 -2.00 0.66 -12.80
C SER A 289 -1.55 2.10 -13.13
N PRO A 290 -1.20 2.41 -14.38
CA PRO A 290 0.07 2.99 -14.84
C PRO A 290 0.13 4.51 -14.89
N VAL A 291 1.35 5.05 -14.69
CA VAL A 291 2.07 5.91 -15.66
C VAL A 291 3.57 5.59 -15.55
N GLU A 292 4.18 5.24 -16.69
CA GLU A 292 5.62 5.09 -16.96
C GLU A 292 6.40 6.39 -16.71
N ASP A 293 7.66 6.34 -16.24
CA ASP A 293 8.82 6.19 -17.16
C ASP A 293 10.19 6.24 -16.43
N THR A 294 11.08 5.33 -16.88
CA THR A 294 12.58 5.31 -16.96
C THR A 294 13.47 5.74 -15.77
N SER A 295 14.63 5.13 -15.46
CA SER A 295 15.61 4.33 -16.24
C SER A 295 16.69 3.71 -15.32
N TYR A 296 17.45 2.76 -15.89
CA TYR A 296 18.75 2.17 -15.51
C TYR A 296 18.77 0.92 -14.62
N ASP A 297 18.91 -0.25 -15.27
CA ASP A 297 20.18 -0.96 -15.15
C ASP A 297 20.61 -1.53 -16.52
N ALA A 298 21.88 -1.35 -16.83
CA ALA A 298 22.51 -1.67 -18.10
C ALA A 298 23.31 -2.95 -17.93
N SER A 299 22.78 -4.09 -18.39
CA SER A 299 23.59 -5.26 -18.71
C SER A 299 22.83 -6.32 -19.51
N PHE A 300 22.46 -6.02 -20.77
CA PHE A 300 22.38 -7.03 -21.83
C PHE A 300 22.52 -6.32 -23.18
N ALA A 301 23.75 -5.96 -23.51
CA ALA A 301 24.11 -5.61 -24.88
C ALA A 301 24.49 -6.91 -25.61
N THR A 302 23.56 -7.50 -26.35
CA THR A 302 23.86 -8.07 -27.68
C THR A 302 22.58 -8.38 -28.46
N LEU A 303 22.52 -7.79 -29.67
CA LEU A 303 21.62 -8.06 -30.81
C LEU A 303 20.20 -7.50 -30.71
N SER A 304 20.04 -6.36 -31.40
CA SER A 304 18.78 -5.80 -31.86
C SER A 304 17.98 -6.81 -32.69
N THR A 305 16.92 -7.38 -32.11
CA THR A 305 15.72 -7.74 -32.87
C THR A 305 14.70 -6.65 -32.61
N LEU A 306 14.44 -5.82 -33.62
CA LEU A 306 13.30 -4.91 -33.63
C LEU A 306 12.03 -5.75 -33.45
N GLU A 307 11.35 -5.65 -32.30
CA GLU A 307 10.03 -6.27 -32.12
C GLU A 307 9.08 -5.75 -33.21
N ARG A 308 8.54 -6.65 -34.04
CA ARG A 308 7.68 -6.32 -35.20
C ARG A 308 6.21 -6.18 -34.81
N MET A 309 5.71 -7.09 -33.97
CA MET A 309 4.43 -6.93 -33.28
C MET A 309 4.68 -6.40 -31.87
N LYS A 310 4.23 -5.17 -31.60
CA LYS A 310 4.29 -4.59 -30.26
C LYS A 310 2.91 -4.65 -29.60
N ILE A 311 2.84 -5.26 -28.43
CA ILE A 311 1.63 -5.26 -27.60
C ILE A 311 1.85 -4.36 -26.39
N THR A 312 0.99 -3.36 -26.20
CA THR A 312 0.99 -2.55 -24.98
C THR A 312 -0.25 -2.87 -24.14
N PRO A 313 -0.10 -3.58 -23.01
CA PRO A 313 -1.20 -3.80 -22.08
C PRO A 313 -1.48 -2.54 -21.25
N ILE A 314 -2.75 -2.20 -21.09
CA ILE A 314 -3.22 -1.02 -20.37
C ILE A 314 -4.26 -1.48 -19.36
N LYS A 315 -3.89 -1.40 -18.09
CA LYS A 315 -4.79 -1.77 -17.01
C LYS A 315 -5.93 -0.75 -16.89
N ALA A 316 -7.18 -1.20 -16.94
CA ALA A 316 -8.36 -0.42 -16.64
C ALA A 316 -8.95 -0.87 -15.30
N ARG A 317 -9.49 0.08 -14.52
CA ARG A 317 -9.98 -0.18 -13.15
C ARG A 317 -8.90 -0.88 -12.29
N SER A 318 -9.33 -1.78 -11.40
CA SER A 318 -8.47 -2.60 -10.55
C SER A 318 -7.87 -3.83 -11.25
N ASP A 319 -8.57 -4.36 -12.25
CA ASP A 319 -8.37 -5.73 -12.71
C ASP A 319 -8.65 -5.96 -14.20
N ASN A 320 -9.26 -5.03 -14.96
CA ASN A 320 -9.48 -5.21 -16.40
C ASN A 320 -8.21 -4.88 -17.21
N TRP A 321 -8.00 -5.58 -18.33
CA TRP A 321 -6.92 -5.31 -19.27
C TRP A 321 -7.48 -4.89 -20.64
N MET A 322 -6.99 -3.76 -21.12
CA MET A 322 -7.16 -3.32 -22.50
C MET A 322 -5.81 -3.47 -23.20
N TYR A 323 -5.78 -3.57 -24.53
CA TYR A 323 -4.52 -3.77 -25.25
C TYR A 323 -4.42 -2.87 -26.47
N ILE A 324 -3.22 -2.37 -26.73
CA ILE A 324 -2.84 -1.82 -28.03
C ILE A 324 -2.02 -2.86 -28.76
N ILE A 325 -2.39 -3.15 -30.00
CA ILE A 325 -1.64 -3.97 -30.95
C ILE A 325 -1.04 -3.01 -31.97
N GLN A 326 0.26 -3.04 -32.18
CA GLN A 326 0.94 -2.24 -33.20
C GLN A 326 1.78 -3.12 -34.11
N ASP A 327 1.56 -3.02 -35.41
CA ASP A 327 2.53 -3.40 -36.43
C ASP A 327 3.58 -2.29 -36.49
N THR A 328 4.79 -2.55 -35.98
CA THR A 328 5.82 -1.51 -35.89
C THR A 328 6.39 -1.11 -37.26
N ASN A 329 6.19 -1.94 -38.30
CA ASN A 329 6.62 -1.64 -39.66
C ASN A 329 5.70 -0.60 -40.32
N SER A 330 4.39 -0.84 -40.31
CA SER A 330 3.41 0.09 -40.90
C SER A 330 2.96 1.20 -39.94
N LYS A 331 3.27 1.09 -38.64
CA LYS A 331 2.74 1.88 -37.52
C LYS A 331 1.23 1.78 -37.32
N LYS A 332 0.54 0.97 -38.12
CA LYS A 332 -0.89 0.72 -37.97
C LYS A 332 -1.14 -0.21 -36.80
N GLY A 333 -2.27 -0.03 -36.16
CA GLY A 333 -2.61 -0.80 -34.98
C GLY A 333 -4.09 -1.04 -34.79
N ALA A 334 -4.38 -1.77 -33.72
CA ALA A 334 -5.72 -1.97 -33.20
C ALA A 334 -5.73 -1.76 -31.68
N VAL A 335 -6.91 -1.49 -31.13
CA VAL A 335 -7.14 -1.53 -29.69
C VAL A 335 -8.10 -2.67 -29.36
N VAL A 336 -7.89 -3.34 -28.24
CA VAL A 336 -8.76 -4.43 -27.73
C VAL A 336 -9.44 -3.96 -26.46
N ASP A 337 -10.76 -4.08 -26.42
CA ASP A 337 -11.64 -3.76 -25.29
C ASP A 337 -11.37 -2.38 -24.65
N PRO A 338 -11.47 -1.26 -25.39
CA PRO A 338 -11.05 0.07 -24.92
C PRO A 338 -12.04 0.71 -23.94
N PHE A 339 -12.43 -0.02 -22.88
CA PHE A 339 -13.39 0.42 -21.87
C PHE A 339 -13.09 1.81 -21.30
N ASN A 340 -11.84 2.08 -20.92
CA ASN A 340 -11.39 3.43 -20.58
C ASN A 340 -10.80 4.12 -21.82
N ALA A 341 -11.71 4.62 -22.67
CA ALA A 341 -11.39 5.23 -23.96
C ALA A 341 -10.38 6.36 -23.85
N GLU A 342 -10.49 7.24 -22.83
CA GLU A 342 -9.57 8.36 -22.62
C GLU A 342 -8.13 7.87 -22.42
N LYS A 343 -7.95 6.91 -21.51
CA LYS A 343 -6.62 6.39 -21.15
C LYS A 343 -5.93 5.69 -22.31
N ILE A 344 -6.66 4.82 -23.04
CA ILE A 344 -6.08 4.12 -24.19
C ILE A 344 -5.87 5.06 -25.38
N SER A 345 -6.73 6.06 -25.59
CA SER A 345 -6.51 7.10 -26.61
C SER A 345 -5.23 7.90 -26.34
N ALA A 346 -4.98 8.27 -25.08
CA ALA A 346 -3.77 8.99 -24.69
C ALA A 346 -2.50 8.16 -24.96
N GLU A 347 -2.54 6.86 -24.69
CA GLU A 347 -1.39 5.97 -24.92
C GLU A 347 -1.18 5.71 -26.43
N VAL A 348 -2.26 5.53 -27.20
CA VAL A 348 -2.21 5.46 -28.68
C VAL A 348 -1.53 6.71 -29.25
N ALA A 349 -1.93 7.89 -28.80
CA ALA A 349 -1.35 9.16 -29.24
C ALA A 349 0.14 9.28 -28.85
N LYS A 350 0.50 8.90 -27.62
CA LYS A 350 1.89 8.90 -27.14
C LYS A 350 2.80 7.99 -27.98
N GLN A 351 2.30 6.82 -28.40
CA GLN A 351 3.05 5.87 -29.21
C GLN A 351 3.00 6.16 -30.72
N GLY A 352 2.18 7.11 -31.15
CA GLY A 352 2.01 7.46 -32.56
C GLY A 352 1.43 6.32 -33.40
N VAL A 353 0.52 5.52 -32.82
CA VAL A 353 -0.14 4.39 -33.50
C VAL A 353 -1.26 4.91 -34.40
N GLU A 354 -1.25 4.51 -35.67
CA GLU A 354 -2.39 4.74 -36.58
C GLU A 354 -3.43 3.64 -36.34
N VAL A 355 -4.40 3.89 -35.46
CA VAL A 355 -5.42 2.89 -35.15
C VAL A 355 -6.36 2.72 -36.33
N THR A 356 -6.47 1.48 -36.79
CA THR A 356 -7.33 1.07 -37.92
C THR A 356 -8.51 0.23 -37.46
N HIS A 357 -8.35 -0.51 -36.36
CA HIS A 357 -9.37 -1.41 -35.83
C HIS A 357 -9.57 -1.19 -34.33
N LEU A 358 -10.82 -1.34 -33.90
CA LEU A 358 -11.22 -1.58 -32.53
C LEU A 358 -11.74 -3.02 -32.46
N ILE A 359 -11.26 -3.78 -31.49
CA ILE A 359 -11.60 -5.18 -31.29
C ILE A 359 -12.36 -5.29 -29.97
N THR A 360 -13.57 -5.84 -30.02
CA THR A 360 -14.40 -6.08 -28.83
C THR A 360 -14.58 -7.58 -28.65
N THR A 361 -14.09 -8.12 -27.54
CA THR A 361 -14.19 -9.56 -27.25
C THR A 361 -15.62 -9.98 -27.00
N HIS A 362 -16.41 -9.18 -26.28
CA HIS A 362 -17.82 -9.44 -25.98
C HIS A 362 -18.56 -8.18 -25.50
N HIS A 363 -19.89 -8.26 -25.41
CA HIS A 363 -20.74 -7.09 -25.14
C HIS A 363 -20.71 -6.54 -23.70
N HIS A 364 -20.14 -7.23 -22.72
CA HIS A 364 -20.17 -6.73 -21.34
C HIS A 364 -19.56 -5.34 -21.24
N TYR A 365 -20.18 -4.51 -20.41
CA TYR A 365 -19.92 -3.07 -20.37
C TYR A 365 -18.46 -2.73 -20.05
N ASP A 366 -17.77 -3.54 -19.24
CA ASP A 366 -16.36 -3.36 -18.89
C ASP A 366 -15.37 -3.77 -19.99
N HIS A 367 -15.87 -4.23 -21.14
CA HIS A 367 -15.11 -4.45 -22.38
C HIS A 367 -15.58 -3.51 -23.50
N ALA A 368 -16.89 -3.52 -23.81
CA ALA A 368 -17.48 -2.78 -24.92
C ALA A 368 -17.88 -1.33 -24.58
N GLY A 369 -18.05 -0.98 -23.31
CA GLY A 369 -18.66 0.28 -22.88
C GLY A 369 -17.88 1.54 -23.22
N GLY A 370 -16.61 1.42 -23.62
CA GLY A 370 -15.77 2.53 -24.08
C GLY A 370 -15.77 2.72 -25.59
N ASN A 371 -16.39 1.83 -26.37
CA ASN A 371 -16.26 1.80 -27.83
C ASN A 371 -16.72 3.10 -28.50
N LYS A 372 -17.93 3.58 -28.18
CA LYS A 372 -18.46 4.83 -28.75
C LYS A 372 -17.61 6.04 -28.37
N ASP A 373 -17.07 6.06 -27.16
CA ASP A 373 -16.21 7.16 -26.71
C ASP A 373 -14.85 7.13 -27.40
N PHE A 374 -14.30 5.94 -27.65
CA PHE A 374 -13.05 5.78 -28.39
C PHE A 374 -13.19 6.25 -29.85
N VAL A 375 -14.28 5.87 -30.53
CA VAL A 375 -14.54 6.24 -31.93
C VAL A 375 -14.69 7.77 -32.10
N LYS A 376 -15.08 8.52 -31.07
CA LYS A 376 -15.08 10.00 -31.15
C LYS A 376 -13.69 10.58 -31.42
N ASN A 377 -12.64 9.94 -30.90
CA ASN A 377 -11.25 10.34 -31.12
C ASN A 377 -10.67 9.74 -32.40
N PHE A 378 -11.19 8.59 -32.84
CA PHE A 378 -10.73 7.85 -34.02
C PHE A 378 -11.91 7.45 -34.93
N PRO A 379 -12.51 8.39 -35.69
CA PRO A 379 -13.80 8.17 -36.36
C PRO A 379 -13.76 7.17 -37.53
N ASN A 380 -12.57 6.85 -38.04
CA ASN A 380 -12.40 5.98 -39.21
C ASN A 380 -12.06 4.52 -38.85
N VAL A 381 -12.07 4.15 -37.57
CA VAL A 381 -11.73 2.79 -37.14
C VAL A 381 -12.87 1.82 -37.45
N VAL A 382 -12.50 0.61 -37.87
CA VAL A 382 -13.45 -0.50 -37.98
C VAL A 382 -13.65 -1.11 -36.60
N VAL A 383 -14.89 -1.11 -36.10
CA VAL A 383 -15.23 -1.68 -34.79
C VAL A 383 -15.73 -3.10 -34.99
N THR A 384 -14.94 -4.07 -34.55
CA THR A 384 -15.23 -5.51 -34.69
C THR A 384 -15.77 -6.09 -33.38
N GLY A 385 -16.74 -7.00 -33.48
CA GLY A 385 -17.33 -7.71 -32.35
C GLY A 385 -18.21 -8.88 -32.80
N GLY A 386 -18.66 -9.72 -31.87
CA GLY A 386 -19.45 -10.92 -32.21
C GLY A 386 -20.95 -10.67 -32.45
N SER A 387 -21.47 -9.50 -32.07
CA SER A 387 -22.89 -9.17 -32.20
C SER A 387 -23.14 -7.65 -32.21
N ASN A 388 -24.40 -7.25 -32.47
CA ASN A 388 -24.84 -5.85 -32.33
C ASN A 388 -24.96 -5.37 -30.87
N GLU A 389 -24.82 -6.28 -29.88
CA GLU A 389 -24.82 -5.90 -28.46
C GLU A 389 -23.48 -5.28 -28.04
N CYS A 390 -22.41 -5.61 -28.76
CA CYS A 390 -21.14 -4.90 -28.68
C CYS A 390 -21.34 -3.44 -29.12
N GLU A 391 -21.28 -2.53 -28.16
CA GLU A 391 -21.62 -1.13 -28.40
C GLU A 391 -20.76 -0.51 -29.51
N GLY A 392 -21.40 0.13 -30.50
CA GLY A 392 -20.68 0.82 -31.58
C GLY A 392 -20.02 -0.09 -32.63
N VAL A 393 -20.29 -1.40 -32.61
CA VAL A 393 -19.81 -2.33 -33.64
C VAL A 393 -20.20 -1.87 -35.05
N THR A 394 -19.26 -1.94 -35.99
CA THR A 394 -19.50 -1.65 -37.41
C THR A 394 -19.29 -2.88 -38.29
N GLN A 395 -18.56 -3.89 -37.79
CA GLN A 395 -18.35 -5.17 -38.44
C GLN A 395 -18.56 -6.32 -37.45
N ILE A 396 -19.61 -7.10 -37.66
CA ILE A 396 -19.84 -8.33 -36.90
C ILE A 396 -18.97 -9.43 -37.52
N VAL A 397 -18.11 -10.05 -36.71
CA VAL A 397 -17.23 -11.13 -37.13
C VAL A 397 -17.74 -12.50 -36.70
N LYS A 398 -17.40 -13.53 -37.46
CA LYS A 398 -17.79 -14.93 -37.20
C LYS A 398 -16.58 -15.84 -37.00
N ASP A 399 -16.84 -17.08 -36.56
CA ASP A 399 -15.82 -18.11 -36.40
C ASP A 399 -15.02 -18.32 -37.69
N GLY A 400 -13.70 -18.26 -37.61
CA GLY A 400 -12.78 -18.45 -38.73
C GLY A 400 -12.63 -17.24 -39.67
N GLU A 401 -13.36 -16.13 -39.46
CA GLU A 401 -13.16 -14.93 -40.26
C GLU A 401 -11.81 -14.27 -39.94
N THR A 402 -11.19 -13.70 -40.97
CA THR A 402 -9.84 -13.12 -40.87
C THR A 402 -9.82 -11.69 -41.36
N PHE A 403 -8.99 -10.85 -40.73
CA PHE A 403 -8.67 -9.51 -41.20
C PHE A 403 -7.20 -9.17 -40.88
N LYS A 404 -6.73 -8.01 -41.35
CA LYS A 404 -5.34 -7.59 -41.16
C LYS A 404 -5.24 -6.31 -40.34
N ILE A 405 -4.19 -6.21 -39.54
CA ILE A 405 -3.76 -4.97 -38.89
C ILE A 405 -2.40 -4.60 -39.48
N GLY A 406 -2.34 -3.48 -40.20
CA GLY A 406 -1.13 -3.11 -40.91
C GLY A 406 -0.78 -4.06 -42.05
N ASP A 407 0.51 -4.25 -42.28
CA ASP A 407 1.04 -5.03 -43.39
C ASP A 407 1.32 -6.48 -42.99
N ASP A 408 1.77 -6.68 -41.75
CA ASP A 408 2.37 -7.94 -41.30
C ASP A 408 1.49 -8.77 -40.32
N LEU A 409 0.45 -8.18 -39.71
CA LEU A 409 -0.36 -8.88 -38.70
C LEU A 409 -1.67 -9.44 -39.29
N GLU A 410 -1.85 -10.75 -39.18
CA GLU A 410 -3.05 -11.48 -39.57
C GLU A 410 -3.85 -11.85 -38.33
N VAL A 411 -5.12 -11.45 -38.29
CA VAL A 411 -6.05 -11.75 -37.20
C VAL A 411 -7.03 -12.81 -37.66
N THR A 412 -7.24 -13.84 -36.85
CA THR A 412 -8.27 -14.87 -37.00
C THR A 412 -9.25 -14.80 -35.82
N CYS A 413 -10.53 -14.67 -36.13
CA CYS A 413 -11.61 -14.63 -35.14
C CYS A 413 -12.01 -16.06 -34.75
N ILE A 414 -12.07 -16.35 -33.46
CA ILE A 414 -12.43 -17.67 -32.92
C ILE A 414 -13.67 -17.46 -32.05
N HIS A 415 -14.82 -17.97 -32.49
CA HIS A 415 -16.05 -17.86 -31.72
C HIS A 415 -16.05 -18.84 -30.56
N THR A 416 -16.16 -18.28 -29.36
CA THR A 416 -16.05 -18.99 -28.08
C THR A 416 -17.26 -18.70 -27.19
N PRO A 417 -18.47 -19.13 -27.57
CA PRO A 417 -19.67 -18.88 -26.76
C PRO A 417 -19.54 -19.62 -25.42
N CYS A 418 -19.92 -18.93 -24.33
CA CYS A 418 -20.30 -19.50 -23.04
C CYS A 418 -20.42 -18.37 -21.99
N HIS A 419 -19.35 -17.58 -21.86
CA HIS A 419 -19.35 -16.44 -20.96
C HIS A 419 -20.43 -15.44 -21.37
N THR A 420 -20.35 -15.03 -22.64
CA THR A 420 -21.49 -14.51 -23.41
C THR A 420 -21.64 -15.33 -24.68
N GLN A 421 -22.80 -15.24 -25.32
CA GLN A 421 -23.05 -15.92 -26.61
C GLN A 421 -22.29 -15.26 -27.78
N ASP A 422 -21.94 -13.99 -27.64
CA ASP A 422 -21.21 -13.22 -28.66
C ASP A 422 -19.70 -13.13 -28.44
N SER A 423 -19.16 -13.92 -27.50
CA SER A 423 -17.73 -13.93 -27.18
C SER A 423 -16.85 -14.40 -28.35
N ILE A 424 -15.93 -13.53 -28.81
CA ILE A 424 -14.91 -13.81 -29.82
C ILE A 424 -13.50 -13.68 -29.20
N CYS A 425 -12.67 -14.70 -29.38
CA CYS A 425 -11.24 -14.62 -29.16
C CYS A 425 -10.52 -14.23 -30.45
N TYR A 426 -9.51 -13.38 -30.37
CA TYR A 426 -8.77 -12.86 -31.54
C TYR A 426 -7.34 -13.38 -31.55
N TYR A 427 -7.04 -14.32 -32.45
CA TYR A 427 -5.71 -14.89 -32.62
C TYR A 427 -4.93 -14.09 -33.66
N VAL A 428 -3.81 -13.51 -33.26
CA VAL A 428 -2.97 -12.62 -34.07
C VAL A 428 -1.63 -13.28 -34.34
N VAL A 429 -1.24 -13.31 -35.61
CA VAL A 429 0.03 -13.86 -36.07
C VAL A 429 0.78 -12.77 -36.84
N ASP A 430 2.00 -12.49 -36.43
CA ASP A 430 2.95 -11.75 -37.24
C ASP A 430 3.55 -12.69 -38.29
N LYS A 431 3.25 -12.43 -39.57
CA LYS A 431 3.67 -13.28 -40.69
C LYS A 431 5.18 -13.24 -40.96
N LYS A 432 5.92 -12.31 -40.37
CA LYS A 432 7.37 -12.13 -40.56
C LYS A 432 8.18 -12.71 -39.43
N SER A 433 7.76 -12.49 -38.18
CA SER A 433 8.46 -13.00 -36.99
C SER A 433 7.94 -14.35 -36.52
N ASP A 434 6.76 -14.77 -37.00
CA ASP A 434 6.03 -15.95 -36.52
C ASP A 434 5.61 -15.84 -35.04
N GLU A 435 5.63 -14.63 -34.47
CA GLU A 435 5.07 -14.34 -33.15
C GLU A 435 3.55 -14.48 -33.14
N LYS A 436 3.02 -15.05 -32.05
CA LYS A 436 1.63 -15.48 -31.93
C LYS A 436 1.04 -15.02 -30.61
N VAL A 437 -0.11 -14.37 -30.65
CA VAL A 437 -0.84 -13.88 -29.48
C VAL A 437 -2.32 -14.20 -29.65
N VAL A 438 -3.04 -14.52 -28.57
CA VAL A 438 -4.49 -14.62 -28.57
C VAL A 438 -5.10 -13.74 -27.48
N PHE A 439 -6.01 -12.87 -27.89
CA PHE A 439 -6.85 -12.07 -26.99
C PHE A 439 -8.10 -12.86 -26.68
N THR A 440 -8.32 -13.16 -25.40
CA THR A 440 -9.28 -14.19 -24.98
C THR A 440 -10.49 -13.64 -24.23
N GLY A 441 -10.51 -12.33 -23.97
CA GLY A 441 -11.54 -11.68 -23.16
C GLY A 441 -11.77 -12.48 -21.89
N ASP A 442 -13.02 -12.87 -21.68
CA ASP A 442 -13.45 -13.59 -20.49
C ASP A 442 -13.68 -15.09 -20.73
N THR A 443 -13.30 -15.62 -21.89
CA THR A 443 -13.37 -17.07 -22.16
C THR A 443 -12.29 -17.81 -21.37
N LEU A 444 -11.02 -17.46 -21.60
CA LEU A 444 -9.84 -18.08 -20.98
C LEU A 444 -9.12 -17.03 -20.14
N PHE A 445 -8.86 -17.35 -18.87
CA PHE A 445 -7.95 -16.56 -18.03
C PHE A 445 -6.71 -17.38 -17.74
N THR A 446 -5.62 -16.72 -17.36
CA THR A 446 -4.46 -17.43 -16.81
C THR A 446 -4.89 -18.33 -15.64
N ALA A 447 -4.72 -19.65 -15.80
CA ALA A 447 -5.17 -20.71 -14.89
C ALA A 447 -6.69 -20.77 -14.58
N GLY A 448 -7.54 -20.13 -15.38
CA GLY A 448 -8.98 -20.10 -15.16
C GLY A 448 -9.81 -20.00 -16.44
N CYS A 449 -11.12 -19.83 -16.27
CA CYS A 449 -12.05 -19.47 -17.34
C CYS A 449 -13.15 -18.54 -16.80
N GLY A 450 -13.93 -17.95 -17.70
CA GLY A 450 -15.11 -17.14 -17.40
C GLY A 450 -16.17 -17.88 -16.60
N ARG A 451 -17.06 -17.10 -15.96
CA ARG A 451 -18.35 -17.63 -15.50
C ARG A 451 -19.25 -17.87 -16.69
N PHE A 452 -20.12 -18.88 -16.60
CA PHE A 452 -21.03 -19.27 -17.67
C PHE A 452 -22.34 -18.48 -17.51
N PHE A 453 -22.30 -17.17 -17.79
CA PHE A 453 -23.49 -16.33 -17.59
C PHE A 453 -24.57 -16.65 -18.62
N GLU A 454 -24.18 -16.95 -19.85
CA GLU A 454 -25.11 -17.16 -20.98
C GLU A 454 -24.96 -18.51 -21.65
N GLY A 455 -24.24 -19.45 -21.03
CA GLY A 455 -23.93 -20.72 -21.66
C GLY A 455 -23.73 -21.88 -20.70
N THR A 456 -23.20 -22.96 -21.26
CA THR A 456 -23.19 -24.29 -20.67
C THR A 456 -21.77 -24.84 -20.48
N PRO A 457 -21.58 -25.85 -19.62
CA PRO A 457 -20.30 -26.56 -19.51
C PRO A 457 -19.83 -27.15 -20.86
N GLU A 458 -20.75 -27.64 -21.69
CA GLU A 458 -20.49 -28.14 -23.04
C GLU A 458 -19.89 -27.05 -23.93
N GLU A 459 -20.48 -25.85 -23.92
CA GLU A 459 -20.00 -24.70 -24.68
C GLU A 459 -18.63 -24.24 -24.19
N MET A 460 -18.41 -24.09 -22.88
CA MET A 460 -17.08 -23.71 -22.37
C MET A 460 -16.03 -24.76 -22.72
N HIS A 461 -16.37 -26.06 -22.58
CA HIS A 461 -15.47 -27.14 -22.95
C HIS A 461 -15.09 -27.05 -24.44
N SER A 462 -16.07 -26.91 -25.32
CA SER A 462 -15.85 -26.76 -26.76
C SER A 462 -14.99 -25.51 -27.08
N SER A 463 -15.32 -24.37 -26.49
CA SER A 463 -14.61 -23.09 -26.66
C SER A 463 -13.15 -23.17 -26.23
N LEU A 464 -12.87 -23.75 -25.04
CA LEU A 464 -11.50 -23.95 -24.59
C LEU A 464 -10.75 -24.98 -25.44
N GLN A 465 -11.41 -26.04 -25.91
CA GLN A 465 -10.78 -27.00 -26.84
C GLN A 465 -10.41 -26.37 -28.17
N LYS A 466 -11.18 -25.39 -28.68
CA LYS A 466 -10.76 -24.60 -29.86
C LYS A 466 -9.46 -23.84 -29.58
N LEU A 467 -9.37 -23.14 -28.44
CA LEU A 467 -8.17 -22.39 -28.07
C LEU A 467 -6.94 -23.29 -27.84
N MET A 468 -7.13 -24.48 -27.25
CA MET A 468 -6.03 -25.42 -27.00
C MET A 468 -5.46 -26.08 -28.27
N LYS A 469 -6.11 -25.90 -29.43
CA LYS A 469 -5.57 -26.30 -30.75
C LYS A 469 -4.57 -25.28 -31.31
N LEU A 470 -4.50 -24.07 -30.75
CA LEU A 470 -3.50 -23.08 -31.15
C LEU A 470 -2.08 -23.58 -30.80
N PRO A 471 -1.04 -23.10 -31.50
CA PRO A 471 0.34 -23.45 -31.20
C PRO A 471 0.69 -23.17 -29.73
N GLU A 472 1.43 -24.07 -29.09
CA GLU A 472 1.74 -23.96 -27.66
C GLU A 472 2.53 -22.71 -27.29
N THR A 473 3.25 -22.11 -28.24
CA THR A 473 4.00 -20.86 -28.08
C THR A 473 3.12 -19.60 -28.15
N THR A 474 1.82 -19.74 -28.40
CA THR A 474 0.90 -18.60 -28.51
C THR A 474 0.72 -17.98 -27.13
N LYS A 475 1.08 -16.70 -27.00
CA LYS A 475 0.89 -15.94 -25.74
C LYS A 475 -0.59 -15.66 -25.52
N VAL A 476 -1.07 -15.83 -24.30
CA VAL A 476 -2.46 -15.60 -23.90
C VAL A 476 -2.59 -14.23 -23.24
N LEU A 477 -3.48 -13.41 -23.75
CA LEU A 477 -3.83 -12.10 -23.19
C LEU A 477 -5.33 -12.09 -22.85
N ASN A 478 -5.66 -12.01 -21.58
CA ASN A 478 -7.00 -12.24 -21.07
C ASN A 478 -7.61 -10.96 -20.44
N GLY A 479 -8.93 -10.91 -20.32
CA GLY A 479 -9.68 -9.72 -19.91
C GLY A 479 -9.36 -9.19 -18.51
N HIS A 480 -9.02 -10.08 -17.54
CA HIS A 480 -8.87 -9.69 -16.15
C HIS A 480 -7.65 -10.26 -15.40
N GLU A 481 -7.14 -9.52 -14.42
CA GLU A 481 -6.12 -10.01 -13.50
C GLU A 481 -6.72 -10.89 -12.39
N TYR A 482 -7.22 -12.07 -12.78
CA TYR A 482 -7.76 -13.09 -11.88
C TYR A 482 -6.78 -14.23 -11.57
N THR A 483 -5.51 -14.08 -11.99
CA THR A 483 -4.52 -15.16 -11.92
C THR A 483 -4.32 -15.67 -10.50
N ALA A 484 -4.22 -14.80 -9.50
CA ALA A 484 -4.01 -15.22 -8.11
C ALA A 484 -5.17 -16.09 -7.58
N GLY A 485 -6.42 -15.72 -7.87
CA GLY A 485 -7.60 -16.48 -7.45
C GLY A 485 -7.72 -17.80 -8.21
N SER A 486 -7.49 -17.75 -9.52
CA SER A 486 -7.50 -18.93 -10.39
C SER A 486 -6.38 -19.92 -10.03
N ALA A 487 -5.17 -19.43 -9.74
CA ALA A 487 -4.04 -20.24 -9.32
C ALA A 487 -4.28 -20.91 -7.96
N LYS A 488 -4.86 -20.18 -6.99
CA LYS A 488 -5.25 -20.75 -5.69
C LYS A 488 -6.28 -21.87 -5.84
N PHE A 489 -7.30 -21.66 -6.67
CA PHE A 489 -8.28 -22.70 -6.95
C PHE A 489 -7.65 -23.91 -7.66
N GLY A 490 -6.83 -23.67 -8.69
CA GLY A 490 -6.10 -24.74 -9.38
C GLY A 490 -5.20 -25.54 -8.44
N ALA A 491 -4.48 -24.87 -7.54
CA ALA A 491 -3.65 -25.49 -6.51
C ALA A 491 -4.46 -26.26 -5.45
N HIS A 492 -5.71 -25.85 -5.21
CA HIS A 492 -6.63 -26.61 -4.35
C HIS A 492 -7.11 -27.89 -5.01
N VAL A 493 -7.41 -27.85 -6.32
CA VAL A 493 -7.85 -29.00 -7.12
C VAL A 493 -6.70 -29.99 -7.37
N GLU A 494 -5.53 -29.48 -7.77
CA GLU A 494 -4.33 -30.28 -8.08
C GLU A 494 -3.15 -29.89 -7.17
N PRO A 495 -3.17 -30.22 -5.86
CA PRO A 495 -2.15 -29.76 -4.90
C PRO A 495 -0.74 -30.29 -5.20
N LYS A 496 -0.61 -31.35 -5.98
CA LYS A 496 0.67 -31.96 -6.38
C LYS A 496 1.18 -31.48 -7.75
N ASN A 497 0.44 -30.66 -8.48
CA ASN A 497 0.86 -30.16 -9.79
C ASN A 497 1.90 -29.03 -9.60
N GLU A 498 3.16 -29.29 -9.92
CA GLU A 498 4.24 -28.32 -9.72
C GLU A 498 4.09 -27.06 -10.59
N SER A 499 3.44 -27.17 -11.75
CA SER A 499 3.23 -26.04 -12.66
C SER A 499 2.29 -25.00 -12.04
N ILE A 500 1.17 -25.44 -11.46
CA ILE A 500 0.24 -24.52 -10.77
C ILE A 500 0.83 -23.96 -9.48
N GLN A 501 1.67 -24.72 -8.77
CA GLN A 501 2.40 -24.21 -7.60
C GLN A 501 3.42 -23.13 -7.98
N THR A 502 4.06 -23.28 -9.14
CA THR A 502 5.01 -22.29 -9.68
C THR A 502 4.27 -21.00 -10.05
N LEU A 503 3.14 -21.12 -10.75
CA LEU A 503 2.28 -19.96 -11.05
C LEU A 503 1.78 -19.30 -9.77
N LEU A 504 1.33 -20.07 -8.77
CA LEU A 504 0.86 -19.52 -7.50
C LEU A 504 1.94 -18.69 -6.80
N LYS A 505 3.20 -19.13 -6.81
CA LYS A 505 4.32 -18.33 -6.29
C LYS A 505 4.58 -17.08 -7.14
N ALA A 506 4.46 -17.18 -8.46
CA ALA A 506 4.61 -16.02 -9.34
C ALA A 506 3.56 -14.93 -9.05
N THR A 507 2.35 -15.31 -8.60
CA THR A 507 1.30 -14.34 -8.22
C THR A 507 1.67 -13.50 -6.99
N GLU A 508 2.71 -13.86 -6.23
CA GLU A 508 3.23 -13.04 -5.13
C GLU A 508 4.10 -11.87 -5.63
N GLN A 509 4.52 -11.90 -6.89
CA GLN A 509 5.42 -10.90 -7.49
C GLN A 509 4.68 -9.78 -8.24
N GLY A 510 3.36 -9.91 -8.42
CA GLY A 510 2.51 -8.89 -9.06
C GLY A 510 1.54 -9.46 -10.10
N ASP A 511 1.09 -8.59 -10.99
CA ASP A 511 0.20 -8.93 -12.11
C ASP A 511 0.85 -9.94 -13.04
N CYS A 512 0.13 -11.02 -13.32
CA CYS A 512 0.65 -12.18 -14.01
C CYS A 512 0.33 -12.19 -15.51
N VAL A 513 -0.69 -11.44 -15.94
CA VAL A 513 -1.04 -11.30 -17.36
C VAL A 513 0.14 -10.75 -18.19
N LEU A 514 1.04 -10.00 -17.54
CA LEU A 514 2.24 -9.42 -18.17
C LEU A 514 3.41 -10.40 -18.30
N ASN A 515 3.33 -11.59 -17.69
CA ASN A 515 4.44 -12.55 -17.67
C ASN A 515 4.57 -13.36 -18.97
N GLY A 516 3.70 -13.13 -19.95
CA GLY A 516 3.82 -13.72 -21.28
C GLY A 516 3.52 -15.22 -21.34
N TYR A 517 2.62 -15.71 -20.48
CA TYR A 517 2.21 -17.11 -20.47
C TYR A 517 1.49 -17.52 -21.75
N THR A 518 1.56 -18.81 -22.04
CA THR A 518 1.20 -19.36 -23.35
C THR A 518 0.12 -20.42 -23.27
N ILE A 519 -0.44 -20.80 -24.43
CA ILE A 519 -1.34 -21.95 -24.55
C ILE A 519 -0.68 -23.23 -23.99
N GLY A 520 0.63 -23.40 -24.18
CA GLY A 520 1.39 -24.50 -23.61
C GLY A 520 1.42 -24.47 -22.07
N ASP A 521 1.51 -23.29 -21.47
CA ASP A 521 1.43 -23.13 -20.02
C ASP A 521 0.03 -23.50 -19.48
N GLU A 522 -1.03 -23.02 -20.12
CA GLU A 522 -2.41 -23.30 -19.71
C GLU A 522 -2.70 -24.80 -19.71
N LYS A 523 -2.21 -25.56 -20.69
CA LYS A 523 -2.30 -27.04 -20.71
C LYS A 523 -1.65 -27.71 -19.51
N ARG A 524 -0.64 -27.08 -18.89
CA ARG A 524 0.08 -27.64 -17.73
C ARG A 524 -0.58 -27.33 -16.39
N TRP A 525 -1.28 -26.20 -16.25
CA TRP A 525 -1.77 -25.77 -14.93
C TRP A 525 -3.26 -25.44 -14.84
N ASN A 526 -3.97 -25.24 -15.95
CA ASN A 526 -5.34 -24.77 -15.90
C ASN A 526 -6.30 -25.96 -15.79
N VAL A 527 -6.93 -26.08 -14.63
CA VAL A 527 -7.82 -27.21 -14.32
C VAL A 527 -9.02 -27.31 -15.26
N PHE A 528 -9.44 -26.21 -15.90
CA PHE A 528 -10.53 -26.19 -16.87
C PHE A 528 -10.15 -26.75 -18.24
N VAL A 529 -8.87 -26.84 -18.58
CA VAL A 529 -8.40 -27.49 -19.82
C VAL A 529 -7.78 -28.87 -19.57
N ARG A 530 -7.58 -29.23 -18.30
CA ARG A 530 -6.96 -30.47 -17.82
C ARG A 530 -7.97 -31.53 -17.37
N LEU A 531 -9.16 -31.53 -17.96
CA LEU A 531 -10.30 -32.36 -17.53
C LEU A 531 -10.07 -33.87 -17.70
N GLY A 532 -9.11 -34.27 -18.55
CA GLY A 532 -8.70 -35.67 -18.73
C GLY A 532 -7.69 -36.18 -17.70
N GLU A 533 -7.16 -35.31 -16.84
CA GLU A 533 -6.15 -35.68 -15.85
C GLU A 533 -6.79 -36.41 -14.67
N LYS A 534 -6.16 -37.49 -14.21
CA LYS A 534 -6.69 -38.31 -13.11
C LYS A 534 -6.94 -37.49 -11.85
N SER A 535 -6.05 -36.56 -11.53
CA SER A 535 -6.17 -35.61 -10.41
C SER A 535 -7.46 -34.79 -10.47
N VAL A 536 -7.80 -34.26 -11.66
CA VAL A 536 -9.01 -33.47 -11.87
C VAL A 536 -10.25 -34.37 -11.80
N GLN A 537 -10.21 -35.54 -12.42
CA GLN A 537 -11.31 -36.52 -12.40
C GLN A 537 -11.61 -37.04 -10.98
N GLU A 538 -10.59 -37.27 -10.16
CA GLU A 538 -10.74 -37.66 -8.75
C GLU A 538 -11.39 -36.54 -7.93
N TYR A 539 -10.98 -35.28 -8.16
CA TYR A 539 -11.55 -34.13 -7.47
C TYR A 539 -13.03 -33.88 -7.85
N THR A 540 -13.37 -33.99 -9.14
CA THR A 540 -14.73 -33.80 -9.65
C THR A 540 -15.63 -35.03 -9.50
N ARG A 541 -15.03 -36.20 -9.24
CA ARG A 541 -15.69 -37.52 -9.18
C ARG A 541 -16.39 -37.92 -10.46
N THR A 542 -15.84 -37.52 -11.61
CA THR A 542 -16.34 -37.91 -12.93
C THR A 542 -15.21 -37.96 -13.94
N VAL A 543 -15.33 -38.86 -14.91
CA VAL A 543 -14.43 -38.96 -16.08
C VAL A 543 -14.99 -38.27 -17.31
N ASP A 544 -16.27 -37.85 -17.27
CA ASP A 544 -16.91 -37.10 -18.34
C ASP A 544 -16.44 -35.62 -18.28
N PRO A 545 -15.77 -35.10 -19.32
CA PRO A 545 -15.16 -33.78 -19.28
C PRO A 545 -16.20 -32.66 -19.15
N VAL A 546 -17.37 -32.81 -19.76
CA VAL A 546 -18.45 -31.81 -19.69
C VAL A 546 -18.99 -31.70 -18.26
N THR A 547 -19.28 -32.84 -17.62
CA THR A 547 -19.69 -32.88 -16.22
C THR A 547 -18.58 -32.33 -15.31
N ALA A 548 -17.32 -32.68 -15.56
CA ALA A 548 -16.17 -32.16 -14.81
C ALA A 548 -16.07 -30.63 -14.92
N MET A 549 -16.26 -30.07 -16.13
CA MET A 549 -16.27 -28.63 -16.38
C MET A 549 -17.33 -27.93 -15.51
N GLY A 550 -18.56 -28.44 -15.50
CA GLY A 550 -19.64 -27.90 -14.67
C GLY A 550 -19.32 -27.95 -13.18
N VAL A 551 -18.82 -29.09 -12.69
CA VAL A 551 -18.44 -29.27 -11.27
C VAL A 551 -17.32 -28.31 -10.87
N LEU A 552 -16.27 -28.18 -11.67
CA LEU A 552 -15.17 -27.24 -11.40
C LEU A 552 -15.67 -25.80 -11.39
N ARG A 553 -16.54 -25.45 -12.33
CA ARG A 553 -17.05 -24.08 -12.45
C ARG A 553 -17.85 -23.68 -11.23
N GLU A 554 -18.78 -24.53 -10.79
CA GLU A 554 -19.59 -24.30 -9.59
C GLU A 554 -18.72 -24.24 -8.34
N LYS A 555 -17.77 -25.16 -8.19
CA LYS A 555 -16.83 -25.12 -7.07
C LYS A 555 -16.02 -23.83 -7.04
N LYS A 556 -15.51 -23.35 -8.18
CA LYS A 556 -14.79 -22.06 -8.28
C LYS A 556 -15.71 -20.86 -8.01
N ASN A 557 -16.99 -20.94 -8.36
CA ASN A 557 -17.96 -19.88 -8.06
C ASN A 557 -18.17 -19.71 -6.55
N SER A 558 -18.04 -20.80 -5.78
CA SER A 558 -18.20 -20.85 -4.32
C SER A 558 -16.91 -20.82 -3.50
N PHE A 559 -15.73 -20.72 -4.15
CA PHE A 559 -14.41 -20.88 -3.52
C PHE A 559 -13.91 -19.62 -2.81
#